data_AF-A0A8B9VS73-F1
#
_entry.id   AF-A0A8B9VS73-F1
#
_cell.length_a   1.000
_cell.length_b   1.000
_cell.length_c   1.000
_cell.angle_alpha   90.00
_cell.angle_beta   90.00
_cell.angle_gamma   90.00
#
_symmetry.space_group_name_H-M   'P 1'
#
loop_
_entity.id
_entity.type
_entity.pdbx_description
1 polymer ?
#
loop_
_entity_poly.entity_id
_entity_poly.type
_entity_poly.pdbx_seq_one_letter_code
_entity_poly.pdbx_strand_id
1 'polypeptide(L)'
;MGLPWGCGCPNLTTYARGLLTFLVTLLGSAQLRVEGPGHPLTATVGQDVVLPCHLSPQRDARTLEVRWIRDEFSETVHHYRDGEDLYEEQMGAYAGRTELIRDSLSAGSLDL
;
A
#
# COMPACT_ATOMS: atom_id res chain seq x y z
N MET A 1 -48.13 39.29 -33.45
CA MET A 1 -46.89 39.84 -32.87
C MET A 1 -47.08 39.75 -31.36
N GLY A 2 -46.73 38.70 -30.64
CA GLY A 2 -45.42 38.04 -30.58
C GLY A 2 -44.63 38.65 -29.41
N LEU A 3 -44.87 38.19 -28.18
CA LEU A 3 -43.86 37.85 -27.14
C LEU A 3 -44.57 37.38 -25.83
N PRO A 4 -44.06 36.33 -25.14
CA PRO A 4 -44.73 35.68 -24.00
C PRO A 4 -43.97 35.83 -22.66
N TRP A 5 -44.45 35.14 -21.62
CA TRP A 5 -43.83 34.82 -20.31
C TRP A 5 -43.89 35.95 -19.27
N GLY A 6 -44.30 35.72 -18.03
CA GLY A 6 -44.36 34.49 -17.25
C GLY A 6 -43.75 34.80 -15.88
N CYS A 7 -44.55 34.68 -14.82
CA CYS A 7 -44.19 35.07 -13.45
C CYS A 7 -42.82 34.53 -13.01
N GLY A 8 -41.91 35.43 -12.66
CA GLY A 8 -40.64 35.10 -12.03
C GLY A 8 -40.82 34.83 -10.53
N CYS A 9 -40.73 33.56 -10.15
CA CYS A 9 -40.31 33.15 -8.81
C CYS A 9 -39.09 32.23 -8.97
N PRO A 10 -37.84 32.68 -8.76
CA PRO A 10 -36.72 31.75 -8.67
C PRO A 10 -36.67 31.16 -7.26
N ASN A 11 -37.00 29.87 -7.20
CA ASN A 11 -36.87 29.00 -6.03
C ASN A 11 -35.42 28.94 -5.52
N LEU A 12 -35.28 29.03 -4.20
CA LEU A 12 -34.09 28.66 -3.44
C LEU A 12 -33.87 27.14 -3.53
N THR A 13 -33.14 26.65 -4.52
CA THR A 13 -32.55 25.31 -4.46
C THR A 13 -31.44 25.18 -5.49
N THR A 14 -30.24 25.68 -5.18
CA THR A 14 -28.95 25.12 -5.65
C THR A 14 -27.83 25.80 -4.85
N TYR A 15 -27.60 25.36 -3.62
CA TYR A 15 -26.35 25.66 -2.89
C TYR A 15 -26.07 24.58 -1.83
N ALA A 16 -26.09 23.31 -2.24
CA ALA A 16 -25.75 22.20 -1.34
C ALA A 16 -25.10 21.00 -2.05
N ARG A 17 -24.77 21.11 -3.35
CA ARG A 17 -24.15 20.01 -4.12
C ARG A 17 -22.62 20.14 -4.26
N GLY A 18 -22.04 21.20 -3.71
CA GLY A 18 -20.60 21.45 -3.77
C GLY A 18 -19.83 20.93 -2.56
N LEU A 19 -20.46 20.68 -1.40
CA LEU A 19 -19.73 20.29 -0.20
C LEU A 19 -19.45 18.78 -0.15
N LEU A 20 -20.41 17.96 -0.59
CA LEU A 20 -20.29 16.50 -0.52
C LEU A 20 -19.30 15.95 -1.56
N THR A 21 -19.31 16.47 -2.78
CA THR A 21 -18.31 16.16 -3.81
C THR A 21 -16.93 16.69 -3.44
N PHE A 22 -16.84 17.90 -2.87
CA PHE A 22 -15.57 18.49 -2.45
C PHE A 22 -14.96 17.78 -1.23
N LEU A 23 -15.78 17.33 -0.27
CA LEU A 23 -15.39 16.41 0.82
C LEU A 23 -14.93 15.05 0.27
N VAL A 24 -15.65 14.47 -0.71
CA VAL A 24 -15.28 13.21 -1.37
C VAL A 24 -13.96 13.33 -2.15
N THR A 25 -13.67 14.48 -2.78
CA THR A 25 -12.37 14.72 -3.43
C THR A 25 -11.24 15.07 -2.45
N LEU A 26 -11.55 15.66 -1.28
CA LEU A 26 -10.56 15.86 -0.21
C LEU A 26 -10.20 14.54 0.49
N LEU A 27 -11.09 13.55 0.47
CA LEU A 27 -10.87 12.16 0.87
C LEU A 27 -10.07 11.38 -0.18
N GLY A 28 -9.01 11.99 -0.74
CA GLY A 28 -8.08 11.28 -1.60
C GLY A 28 -7.47 10.13 -0.81
N SER A 29 -7.85 8.88 -1.08
CA SER A 29 -7.12 7.72 -0.57
C SER A 29 -5.71 7.82 -1.14
N ALA A 30 -4.73 8.24 -0.33
CA ALA A 30 -3.34 8.13 -0.73
C ALA A 30 -3.11 6.67 -1.14
N GLN A 31 -2.87 6.45 -2.44
CA GLN A 31 -2.70 5.12 -2.99
C GLN A 31 -1.37 4.58 -2.45
N LEU A 32 -1.45 3.63 -1.52
CA LEU A 32 -0.27 2.99 -0.95
C LEU A 32 0.36 2.09 -2.02
N ARG A 33 1.65 2.28 -2.27
CA ARG A 33 2.44 1.50 -3.22
C ARG A 33 3.59 0.84 -2.48
N VAL A 34 4.04 -0.28 -3.04
CA VAL A 34 5.22 -1.01 -2.60
C VAL A 34 6.28 -0.85 -3.69
N GLU A 35 7.43 -0.31 -3.33
CA GLU A 35 8.53 -0.02 -4.24
C GLU A 35 9.75 -0.87 -3.87
N GLY A 36 10.13 -1.76 -4.79
CA GLY A 36 11.33 -2.60 -4.69
C GLY A 36 12.55 -1.95 -5.35
N PRO A 37 13.67 -2.69 -5.49
CA PRO A 37 14.86 -2.17 -6.14
C PRO A 37 14.60 -1.93 -7.63
N GLY A 38 15.11 -0.82 -8.15
CA GLY A 38 14.99 -0.48 -9.59
C GLY A 38 15.86 -1.32 -10.52
N HIS A 39 16.63 -2.26 -9.97
CA HIS A 39 17.56 -3.12 -10.69
C HIS A 39 17.69 -4.48 -9.99
N PRO A 40 18.13 -5.53 -10.70
CA PRO A 40 18.41 -6.82 -10.10
C PRO A 40 19.45 -6.72 -8.97
N LEU A 41 19.31 -7.57 -7.96
CA LEU A 41 20.29 -7.71 -6.88
C LEU A 41 21.19 -8.91 -7.15
N THR A 42 22.46 -8.79 -6.76
CA THR A 42 23.42 -9.89 -6.83
C THR A 42 23.74 -10.35 -5.42
N ALA A 43 23.66 -11.66 -5.18
CA ALA A 43 24.01 -12.28 -3.92
C ALA A 43 25.19 -13.24 -4.11
N THR A 44 26.03 -13.37 -3.08
CA THR A 44 27.08 -14.39 -3.05
C THR A 44 26.53 -15.65 -2.40
N VAL A 45 26.78 -16.82 -3.01
CA VAL A 45 26.31 -18.10 -2.47
C VAL A 45 26.85 -18.31 -1.06
N GLY A 46 25.95 -18.64 -0.14
CA GLY A 46 26.28 -18.88 1.27
C GLY A 46 26.42 -17.62 2.12
N GLN A 47 26.11 -16.44 1.58
CA GLN A 47 26.03 -15.19 2.33
C GLN A 47 24.60 -14.67 2.36
N ASP A 48 24.30 -13.87 3.38
CA ASP A 48 23.03 -13.19 3.49
C ASP A 48 22.96 -12.03 2.49
N VAL A 49 21.75 -11.72 2.04
CA VAL A 49 21.47 -10.60 1.14
C VAL A 49 20.20 -9.93 1.63
N VAL A 50 20.18 -8.60 1.60
CA VAL A 50 18.99 -7.82 1.89
C VAL A 50 18.24 -7.52 0.59
N LEU A 51 16.94 -7.79 0.59
CA LEU A 51 16.01 -7.43 -0.47
C LEU A 51 15.28 -6.14 -0.04
N PRO A 52 15.71 -4.96 -0.53
CA PRO A 52 15.14 -3.70 -0.09
C PRO A 52 13.74 -3.52 -0.67
N CYS A 53 12.82 -3.02 0.14
CA CYS A 53 11.46 -2.76 -0.26
C CYS A 53 10.84 -1.70 0.66
N HIS A 54 9.96 -0.84 0.16
CA HIS A 54 9.37 0.18 1.00
C HIS A 54 8.01 0.67 0.53
N LEU A 55 7.28 1.29 1.44
CA LEU A 55 6.00 1.93 1.20
C LEU A 55 6.19 3.34 0.64
N SER A 56 5.38 3.65 -0.37
CA SER A 56 5.28 4.97 -0.98
C SER A 56 3.81 5.40 -1.02
N PRO A 57 3.42 6.48 -0.31
CA PRO A 57 4.24 7.29 0.59
C PRO A 57 4.67 6.52 1.85
N GLN A 58 5.76 6.96 2.49
CA GLN A 58 6.24 6.38 3.76
C GLN A 58 5.14 6.42 4.83
N ARG A 59 4.90 5.26 5.44
CA ARG A 59 3.92 5.04 6.49
C ARG A 59 4.39 3.93 7.42
N ASP A 60 3.91 3.95 8.66
CA ASP A 60 4.18 2.87 9.62
C ASP A 60 3.64 1.54 9.10
N ALA A 61 4.53 0.57 8.92
CA ALA A 61 4.22 -0.77 8.42
C ALA A 61 4.05 -1.81 9.53
N ARG A 62 4.26 -1.47 10.81
CA ARG A 62 4.28 -2.46 11.90
C ARG A 62 2.97 -3.22 12.08
N THR A 63 1.85 -2.56 11.77
CA THR A 63 0.50 -3.15 11.85
C THR A 63 0.05 -3.79 10.54
N LEU A 64 0.88 -3.76 9.49
CA LEU A 64 0.54 -4.35 8.21
C LEU A 64 0.94 -5.83 8.18
N GLU A 65 0.17 -6.61 7.44
CA GLU A 65 0.59 -7.94 7.02
C GLU A 65 1.52 -7.79 5.81
N VAL A 66 2.71 -8.37 5.88
CA VAL A 66 3.74 -8.30 4.83
C VAL A 66 4.00 -9.72 4.32
N ARG A 67 3.85 -9.92 3.01
CA ARG A 67 4.12 -11.20 2.35
C ARG A 67 5.13 -10.99 1.23
N TRP A 68 6.25 -11.69 1.32
CA TRP A 68 7.20 -11.81 0.23
C TRP A 68 6.85 -13.08 -0.55
N ILE A 69 6.52 -12.90 -1.82
CA ILE A 69 6.13 -14.00 -2.72
C ILE A 69 7.12 -14.10 -3.87
N ARG A 70 7.39 -15.33 -4.29
CA ARG A 70 8.09 -15.58 -5.54
C ARG A 70 7.11 -15.49 -6.70
N ASP A 71 7.29 -14.47 -7.55
CA ASP A 71 6.36 -14.12 -8.64
C ASP A 71 5.98 -15.33 -9.52
N GLU A 72 6.98 -16.10 -9.96
CA GLU A 72 6.81 -17.24 -10.88
C GLU A 72 5.91 -18.36 -10.33
N PHE A 73 5.86 -18.54 -9.01
CA PHE A 73 5.21 -19.71 -8.37
C PHE A 73 4.14 -19.32 -7.34
N SER A 74 3.94 -18.02 -7.08
CA SER A 74 3.06 -17.52 -6.01
C SER A 74 3.36 -18.16 -4.65
N GLU A 75 4.64 -18.41 -4.43
CA GLU A 75 5.18 -19.19 -3.32
C GLU A 75 5.64 -18.25 -2.20
N THR A 76 5.21 -18.51 -0.96
CA THR A 76 5.55 -17.67 0.19
C THR A 76 7.01 -17.88 0.60
N VAL A 77 7.81 -16.82 0.44
CA VAL A 77 9.20 -16.73 0.90
C VAL A 77 9.23 -16.31 2.37
N HIS A 78 8.49 -15.27 2.71
CA HIS A 78 8.39 -14.75 4.07
C HIS A 78 6.99 -14.19 4.33
N HIS A 79 6.54 -14.31 5.58
CA HIS A 79 5.25 -13.80 6.01
C HIS A 79 5.37 -13.22 7.41
N TYR A 80 4.99 -11.96 7.55
CA TYR A 80 4.96 -11.23 8.79
C TYR A 80 3.53 -10.71 9.05
N ARG A 81 3.04 -10.89 10.28
CA ARG A 81 1.74 -10.38 10.73
C ARG A 81 1.75 -10.20 12.24
N ASP A 82 1.08 -9.15 12.72
CA ASP A 82 0.88 -8.88 14.16
C ASP A 82 2.18 -8.80 15.00
N GLY A 83 3.30 -8.37 14.40
CA GLY A 83 4.58 -8.24 15.08
C GLY A 83 5.50 -9.46 14.99
N GLU A 84 5.04 -10.54 14.35
CA GLU A 84 5.72 -11.83 14.35
C GLU A 84 5.94 -12.39 12.94
N ASP A 85 6.99 -13.19 12.79
CA ASP A 85 7.33 -13.91 11.57
C ASP A 85 6.63 -15.27 11.59
N LEU A 86 5.80 -15.56 10.59
CA LEU A 86 4.97 -16.74 10.51
C LEU A 86 5.65 -17.85 9.69
N TYR A 87 6.60 -18.55 10.30
CA TYR A 87 7.40 -19.58 9.64
C TYR A 87 6.59 -20.79 9.15
N GLU A 88 5.42 -21.05 9.71
CA GLU A 88 4.52 -22.15 9.31
C GLU A 88 3.83 -21.92 7.95
N GLU A 89 3.68 -20.65 7.54
CA GLU A 89 3.13 -20.27 6.23
C GLU A 89 4.24 -20.16 5.15
N GLN A 90 5.51 -20.27 5.55
CA GLN A 90 6.66 -20.25 4.63
C GLN A 90 6.87 -21.59 3.94
N MET A 91 7.39 -21.56 2.72
CA MET A 91 7.90 -22.77 2.10
C MET A 91 9.11 -23.32 2.86
N GLY A 92 9.22 -24.64 2.91
CA GLY A 92 10.35 -25.32 3.58
C GLY A 92 11.75 -24.92 3.07
N ALA A 93 11.88 -24.44 1.83
CA ALA A 93 13.15 -23.97 1.29
C ALA A 93 13.64 -22.62 1.89
N TYR A 94 12.71 -21.81 2.44
CA TYR A 94 12.97 -20.48 3.02
C TYR A 94 12.76 -20.44 4.55
N ALA A 95 12.11 -21.46 5.12
CA ALA A 95 11.89 -21.59 6.56
C ALA A 95 13.19 -21.43 7.36
N GLY A 96 13.21 -20.46 8.27
CA GLY A 96 14.37 -20.16 9.13
C GLY A 96 15.58 -19.55 8.41
N ARG A 97 15.39 -19.08 7.17
CA ARG A 97 16.44 -18.45 6.34
C ARG A 97 16.12 -17.01 5.92
N THR A 98 14.98 -16.49 6.38
CA THR A 98 14.49 -15.16 6.04
C THR A 98 13.93 -14.50 7.31
N GLU A 99 14.13 -13.20 7.44
CA GLU A 99 13.63 -12.38 8.55
C GLU A 99 13.28 -10.99 8.04
N LEU A 100 12.17 -10.41 8.51
CA LEU A 100 11.84 -9.03 8.15
C LEU A 100 12.59 -8.06 9.07
N ILE A 101 13.29 -7.08 8.51
CA ILE A 101 14.05 -6.10 9.28
C ILE A 101 13.08 -5.17 10.04
N ARG A 102 13.04 -5.29 11.37
CA ARG A 102 12.02 -4.63 12.20
C ARG A 102 12.30 -3.16 12.51
N ASP A 103 13.57 -2.76 12.54
CA ASP A 103 14.01 -1.43 13.00
C ASP A 103 13.47 -0.27 12.14
N SER A 104 13.20 -0.54 10.86
CA SER A 104 12.79 0.47 9.87
C SER A 104 11.31 0.36 9.46
N LEU A 105 10.53 -0.56 10.05
CA LEU A 105 9.10 -0.73 9.75
C LEU A 105 8.28 0.53 10.04
N SER A 106 8.61 1.27 11.10
CA SER A 106 7.90 2.52 11.45
C SER A 106 8.08 3.62 10.39
N ALA A 107 9.14 3.54 9.59
CA ALA A 107 9.38 4.43 8.45
C ALA A 107 8.85 3.86 7.12
N GLY A 108 8.23 2.67 7.14
CA GLY A 108 7.66 2.01 5.97
C GLY A 108 8.66 1.21 5.14
N SER A 109 9.84 0.90 5.66
CA SER A 109 10.72 -0.11 5.05
C SER A 109 10.15 -1.50 5.32
N LEU A 110 10.28 -2.36 4.32
CA LEU A 110 9.79 -3.74 4.28
C LEU A 110 10.93 -4.70 3.92
N ASP A 111 12.17 -4.30 4.22
CA ASP A 111 13.38 -5.02 3.82
C ASP A 111 13.39 -6.43 4.44
N LEU A 112 13.74 -7.43 3.61
CA LEU A 112 13.89 -8.84 3.98
C LEU A 112 15.34 -9.28 3.91
#